data_AF-A0AAV2SSB3-F1
#
_entry.id   AF-A0AAV2SSB3-F1
#
_cell.length_a   1.000
_cell.length_b   1.000
_cell.length_c   1.000
_cell.angle_alpha   90.00
_cell.angle_beta   90.00
_cell.angle_gamma   90.00
#
_symmetry.space_group_name_H-M   'P 1'
#
loop_
_entity.id
_entity.type
_entity.pdbx_description
1 polymer ?
#
loop_
_entity_poly.entity_id
_entity_poly.type
_entity_poly.pdbx_seq_one_letter_code
_entity_poly.pdbx_strand_id
1 'polypeptide(L)'
;MGVNEYSDLTYEEVIDSLTGDIRDLTGDISDLMGANETDVTGGLRFAETWYTPKDVGKEPKFMDYVKEGAVNPIRHQGACGSCWAFSAIASIESQIFIQKGKLIQLSEQYLVDCSKGVGFPNEPGRTGCEGGWKNNAIRYVSNNGIAYSANYPYTAKGGTCNQGAQKTLYRIKGMQRVRPGKDSEQMNALVHRGPIAVSMFISENFHEYKKGIFEDNKCQGAARTHHAMALVGYGEENGKKYWLIRNSWGESWGWNGYMKLCREINNHCLISIRPYIPVLEVPCSGGVIIGGQCLVFSQEALNWGQAKTACENRDQTLASLINPKAVLDYVKATYGNETFLLGGSDAAKEGE
;
A
#
# COMPACT_ATOMS: atom_id res chain seq x y z
N MET A 1 -0.21 -26.96 9.71
CA MET A 1 1.00 -26.54 10.45
C MET A 1 2.18 -27.39 9.98
N GLY A 2 3.41 -26.97 10.25
CA GLY A 2 4.61 -27.73 9.91
C GLY A 2 5.89 -27.01 10.31
N VAL A 3 6.94 -27.81 10.55
CA VAL A 3 8.27 -27.33 10.97
C VAL A 3 8.85 -26.36 9.94
N ASN A 4 9.39 -25.25 10.43
CA ASN A 4 10.09 -24.23 9.66
C ASN A 4 11.17 -23.56 10.53
N GLU A 5 11.81 -22.51 10.03
CA GLU A 5 12.93 -21.84 10.70
C GLU A 5 12.57 -21.12 12.00
N TYR A 6 11.28 -21.03 12.35
CA TYR A 6 10.79 -20.42 13.59
C TYR A 6 10.25 -21.44 14.60
N SER A 7 10.34 -22.74 14.30
CA SER A 7 9.75 -23.79 15.14
C SER A 7 10.47 -24.04 16.47
N ASP A 8 11.66 -23.49 16.65
CA ASP A 8 12.42 -23.50 17.90
C ASP A 8 12.18 -22.24 18.76
N LEU A 9 11.44 -21.25 18.24
CA LEU A 9 11.10 -20.04 18.95
C LEU A 9 9.83 -20.23 19.78
N THR A 10 9.84 -19.64 20.97
CA THR A 10 8.64 -19.44 21.78
C THR A 10 7.74 -18.38 21.13
N TYR A 11 6.46 -18.37 21.52
CA TYR A 11 5.52 -17.36 21.04
C TYR A 11 5.99 -15.94 21.39
N GLU A 12 6.54 -15.75 22.59
CA GLU A 12 7.09 -14.48 23.06
C GLU A 12 8.27 -14.04 22.19
N GLU A 13 9.22 -14.93 21.89
CA GLU A 13 10.34 -14.63 20.99
C GLU A 13 9.87 -14.23 19.58
N VAL A 14 8.83 -14.89 19.06
CA VAL A 14 8.20 -14.53 17.78
C VAL A 14 7.62 -13.13 17.83
N ILE A 15 6.84 -12.79 18.86
CA ILE A 15 6.25 -11.45 19.00
C ILE A 15 7.35 -10.40 19.12
N ASP A 16 8.34 -10.60 19.97
CA ASP A 16 9.35 -9.60 20.29
C ASP A 16 10.35 -9.37 19.14
N SER A 17 10.71 -10.43 18.41
CA SER A 17 11.79 -10.38 17.42
C SER A 17 11.30 -10.31 15.96
N LEU A 18 10.11 -10.83 15.67
CA LEU A 18 9.60 -11.01 14.30
C LEU A 18 8.36 -10.15 14.01
N THR A 19 7.87 -9.39 14.98
CA THR A 19 6.73 -8.46 14.81
C THR A 19 7.07 -7.04 15.29
N GLY A 20 6.18 -6.08 15.05
CA GLY A 20 6.47 -4.68 15.36
C GLY A 20 5.33 -3.69 15.12
N ASP A 21 4.18 -4.14 14.64
CA ASP A 21 2.97 -3.32 14.46
C ASP A 21 2.02 -3.55 15.65
N ILE A 22 2.56 -3.31 16.85
CA ILE A 22 1.86 -3.59 18.10
C ILE A 22 0.87 -2.46 18.40
N ARG A 23 -0.42 -2.79 18.53
CA ARG A 23 -1.43 -1.77 18.85
C ARG A 23 -2.66 -2.36 19.52
N ASP A 24 -2.95 -1.85 20.72
CA ASP A 24 -4.18 -2.19 21.45
C ASP A 24 -5.44 -1.68 20.74
N LEU A 25 -6.53 -2.42 20.92
CA LEU A 25 -7.88 -1.99 20.64
C LEU A 25 -8.44 -1.45 21.96
N THR A 26 -8.38 -0.14 22.16
CA THR A 26 -8.74 0.50 23.44
C THR A 26 -10.26 0.52 23.71
N GLY A 27 -11.08 -0.17 22.91
CA GLY A 27 -12.54 -0.10 23.00
C GLY A 27 -13.13 1.27 22.64
N ASP A 28 -12.29 2.30 22.48
CA ASP A 28 -12.70 3.61 22.05
C ASP A 28 -12.94 3.60 20.53
N ILE A 29 -14.16 3.96 20.15
CA ILE A 29 -14.56 4.18 18.77
C ILE A 29 -13.62 5.20 18.10
N SER A 30 -13.06 6.16 18.84
CA SER A 30 -12.10 7.13 18.32
C SER A 30 -10.80 6.48 17.83
N ASP A 31 -10.32 5.41 18.45
CA ASP A 31 -9.12 4.68 18.04
C ASP A 31 -9.37 3.78 16.83
N LEU A 32 -10.56 3.20 16.75
CA LEU A 32 -11.02 2.45 15.58
C LEU A 32 -11.27 3.39 14.39
N MET A 33 -11.88 4.55 14.65
CA MET A 33 -12.10 5.62 13.69
C MET A 33 -10.86 6.49 13.47
N GLY A 34 -9.74 6.20 14.14
CA GLY A 34 -8.47 6.96 14.13
C GLY A 34 -8.61 8.47 14.28
N ALA A 35 -9.61 8.92 15.03
CA ALA A 35 -9.83 10.32 15.37
C ALA A 35 -8.75 10.87 16.33
N ASN A 36 -7.99 9.98 17.00
CA ASN A 36 -6.87 10.32 17.87
C ASN A 36 -5.49 10.16 17.20
N GLU A 37 -5.41 9.86 15.89
CA GLU A 37 -4.12 9.89 15.20
C GLU A 37 -3.73 11.35 14.93
N THR A 38 -3.06 11.96 15.90
CA THR A 38 -2.43 13.27 15.71
C THR A 38 -1.40 13.16 14.60
N ASP A 39 -1.39 14.13 13.67
CA ASP A 39 -0.38 14.22 12.63
C ASP A 39 0.98 14.51 13.27
N VAL A 40 1.71 13.44 13.61
CA VAL A 40 3.06 13.50 14.18
C VAL A 40 4.12 13.88 13.14
N THR A 41 3.74 14.07 11.87
CA THR A 41 4.68 14.31 10.76
C THR A 41 4.65 15.74 10.22
N GLY A 42 3.70 16.58 10.65
CA GLY A 42 3.69 18.04 10.41
C GLY A 42 3.56 18.47 8.94
N GLY A 43 3.06 17.61 8.06
CA GLY A 43 3.03 17.84 6.61
C GLY A 43 1.68 18.37 6.12
N LEU A 44 1.65 19.62 5.64
CA LEU A 44 0.43 20.34 5.17
C LEU A 44 -0.30 19.74 3.94
N ARG A 45 0.09 18.55 3.43
CA ARG A 45 -0.45 17.99 2.16
C ARG A 45 -0.87 16.51 2.19
N PHE A 46 -0.82 15.84 3.34
CA PHE A 46 -1.24 14.44 3.43
C PHE A 46 -2.76 14.31 3.58
N ALA A 47 -3.44 13.71 2.60
CA ALA A 47 -4.87 13.45 2.71
C ALA A 47 -5.14 12.05 3.30
N GLU A 48 -5.62 11.99 4.53
CA GLU A 48 -6.17 10.76 5.12
C GLU A 48 -7.69 10.78 5.02
N THR A 49 -8.26 9.86 4.25
CA THR A 49 -9.71 9.83 3.99
C THR A 49 -10.29 8.44 4.18
N TRP A 50 -11.62 8.36 4.30
CA TRP A 50 -12.33 7.10 4.28
C TRP A 50 -12.49 6.59 2.84
N TYR A 51 -12.27 5.29 2.64
CA TYR A 51 -12.68 4.62 1.41
C TYR A 51 -14.21 4.55 1.36
N THR A 52 -14.78 4.93 0.21
CA THR A 52 -16.21 4.76 -0.06
C THR A 52 -16.38 3.55 -0.97
N PRO A 53 -17.08 2.48 -0.53
CA PRO A 53 -17.34 1.32 -1.36
C PRO A 53 -18.01 1.70 -2.68
N LYS A 54 -17.58 1.06 -3.77
CA LYS A 54 -18.20 1.23 -5.08
C LYS A 54 -19.33 0.22 -5.24
N ASP A 55 -20.53 0.70 -5.53
CA ASP A 55 -21.67 -0.14 -5.87
C ASP A 55 -21.70 -0.39 -7.39
N VAL A 56 -20.80 -1.26 -7.85
CA VAL A 56 -20.64 -1.60 -9.28
C VAL A 56 -21.03 -3.06 -9.55
N GLY A 57 -21.88 -3.63 -8.69
CA GLY A 57 -22.28 -5.04 -8.73
C GLY A 57 -21.43 -5.94 -7.84
N LYS A 58 -21.62 -7.26 -7.98
CA LYS A 58 -20.98 -8.27 -7.12
C LYS A 58 -19.49 -8.38 -7.44
N GLU A 59 -18.65 -8.33 -6.41
CA GLU A 59 -17.20 -8.53 -6.53
C GLU A 59 -16.87 -9.91 -7.13
N PRO A 60 -15.74 -10.04 -7.86
CA PRO A 60 -15.32 -11.33 -8.41
C PRO A 60 -15.13 -12.35 -7.30
N LYS A 61 -15.31 -13.65 -7.61
CA LYS A 61 -15.12 -14.73 -6.63
C LYS A 61 -13.67 -14.90 -6.18
N PHE A 62 -12.72 -14.46 -7.00
CA PHE A 62 -11.28 -14.58 -6.80
C PHE A 62 -10.59 -13.29 -7.20
N MET A 63 -9.56 -12.91 -6.46
CA MET A 63 -8.65 -11.81 -6.77
C MET A 63 -7.25 -12.22 -6.32
N ASP A 64 -6.23 -12.05 -7.16
CA ASP A 64 -4.88 -12.52 -6.86
C ASP A 64 -3.83 -11.61 -7.51
N TYR A 65 -3.43 -10.57 -6.78
CA TYR A 65 -2.42 -9.61 -7.24
C TYR A 65 -1.02 -10.23 -7.39
N VAL A 66 -0.79 -11.43 -6.84
CA VAL A 66 0.46 -12.17 -7.07
C VAL A 66 0.48 -12.70 -8.50
N LYS A 67 -0.61 -13.31 -8.96
CA LYS A 67 -0.75 -13.79 -10.35
C LYS A 67 -0.79 -12.67 -11.37
N GLU A 68 -1.29 -11.49 -10.99
CA GLU A 68 -1.29 -10.29 -11.84
C GLU A 68 0.09 -9.62 -11.94
N GLY A 69 1.09 -10.09 -11.20
CA GLY A 69 2.43 -9.50 -11.19
C GLY A 69 2.50 -8.16 -10.46
N ALA A 70 1.49 -7.83 -9.65
CA ALA A 70 1.40 -6.56 -8.94
C ALA A 70 2.12 -6.55 -7.58
N VAL A 71 2.83 -7.64 -7.24
CA VAL A 71 3.50 -7.83 -5.96
C VAL A 71 4.92 -8.36 -6.22
N ASN A 72 5.92 -7.75 -5.58
CA ASN A 72 7.32 -8.21 -5.67
C ASN A 72 7.53 -9.62 -5.08
N PRO A 73 8.67 -10.28 -5.33
CA PRO A 73 9.05 -11.51 -4.62
C PRO A 73 9.03 -11.34 -3.09
N ILE A 74 8.79 -12.42 -2.36
CA ILE A 74 8.76 -12.40 -0.89
C ILE A 74 10.12 -11.96 -0.35
N ARG A 75 10.10 -11.21 0.76
CA ARG A 75 11.29 -10.75 1.46
C ARG A 75 11.31 -11.28 2.89
N HIS A 76 12.45 -11.12 3.54
CA HIS A 76 12.71 -11.64 4.87
C HIS A 76 13.16 -10.52 5.82
N GLN A 77 12.36 -10.19 6.83
CA GLN A 77 12.67 -9.13 7.79
C GLN A 77 13.71 -9.57 8.84
N GLY A 78 13.85 -10.88 9.09
CA GLY A 78 14.77 -11.37 10.11
C GLY A 78 14.34 -11.01 11.54
N ALA A 79 15.28 -11.08 12.48
CA ALA A 79 15.08 -10.69 13.87
C ALA A 79 15.07 -9.15 14.03
N CYS A 80 14.13 -8.51 13.33
CA CYS A 80 13.90 -7.08 13.35
C CYS A 80 12.39 -6.84 13.23
N GLY A 81 11.80 -6.16 14.20
CA GLY A 81 10.38 -5.79 14.26
C GLY A 81 9.96 -4.73 13.26
N SER A 82 10.24 -4.98 11.97
CA SER A 82 10.07 -4.05 10.86
C SER A 82 8.93 -4.43 9.91
N CYS A 83 8.07 -5.38 10.30
CA CYS A 83 6.88 -5.77 9.54
C CYS A 83 6.02 -4.59 9.06
N TRP A 84 5.97 -3.51 9.85
CA TRP A 84 5.30 -2.25 9.54
C TRP A 84 5.84 -1.60 8.25
N ALA A 85 7.16 -1.64 8.04
CA ALA A 85 7.83 -1.11 6.87
C ALA A 85 7.54 -1.99 5.64
N PHE A 86 7.65 -3.32 5.79
CA PHE A 86 7.34 -4.28 4.72
C PHE A 86 5.89 -4.20 4.26
N SER A 87 4.93 -4.10 5.17
CA SER A 87 3.50 -3.96 4.86
C SER A 87 3.21 -2.66 4.10
N ALA A 88 3.75 -1.54 4.59
CA ALA A 88 3.61 -0.25 3.92
C ALA A 88 4.20 -0.28 2.51
N ILE A 89 5.45 -0.74 2.37
CA ILE A 89 6.14 -0.81 1.09
C ILE A 89 5.45 -1.75 0.10
N ALA A 90 5.03 -2.94 0.51
CA ALA A 90 4.33 -3.85 -0.37
C ALA A 90 3.05 -3.23 -0.94
N SER A 91 2.27 -2.50 -0.13
CA SER A 91 1.09 -1.78 -0.61
C SER A 91 1.45 -0.63 -1.55
N ILE A 92 2.51 0.14 -1.26
CA ILE A 92 2.97 1.25 -2.11
C ILE A 92 3.48 0.75 -3.48
N GLU A 93 4.34 -0.27 -3.48
CA GLU A 93 4.86 -0.89 -4.70
C GLU A 93 3.73 -1.40 -5.58
N SER A 94 2.72 -2.03 -4.97
CA SER A 94 1.54 -2.52 -5.69
C SER A 94 0.72 -1.39 -6.29
N GLN A 95 0.53 -0.27 -5.58
CA GLN A 95 -0.14 0.91 -6.12
C GLN A 95 0.61 1.49 -7.33
N ILE A 96 1.93 1.51 -7.27
CA ILE A 96 2.79 1.99 -8.38
C ILE A 96 2.63 1.07 -9.58
N PHE A 97 2.64 -0.25 -9.37
CA PHE A 97 2.39 -1.19 -10.46
C PHE A 97 1.01 -1.00 -11.08
N ILE A 98 -0.06 -0.98 -10.27
CA ILE A 98 -1.44 -0.87 -10.77
C ILE A 98 -1.66 0.42 -11.57
N GLN A 99 -1.05 1.54 -11.14
CA GLN A 99 -1.30 2.84 -11.77
C GLN A 99 -0.28 3.20 -12.88
N LYS A 100 0.91 2.59 -12.86
CA LYS A 100 2.03 2.98 -13.74
C LYS A 100 2.61 1.82 -14.54
N GLY A 101 2.13 0.59 -14.33
CA GLY A 101 2.59 -0.62 -15.00
C GLY A 101 4.00 -1.08 -14.61
N LYS A 102 4.66 -0.40 -13.67
CA LYS A 102 6.05 -0.68 -13.29
C LYS A 102 6.14 -1.23 -11.88
N LEU A 103 6.56 -2.49 -11.75
CA LEU A 103 6.83 -3.10 -10.46
C LEU A 103 8.24 -2.67 -10.02
N ILE A 104 8.30 -1.79 -9.03
CA ILE A 104 9.55 -1.29 -8.47
C ILE A 104 9.86 -1.92 -7.13
N GLN A 105 11.11 -1.85 -6.70
CA GLN A 105 11.54 -2.33 -5.39
C GLN A 105 12.00 -1.15 -4.51
N LEU A 106 11.24 -0.86 -3.47
CA LEU A 106 11.52 0.18 -2.47
C LEU A 106 12.27 -0.41 -1.27
N SER A 107 12.95 0.44 -0.51
CA SER A 107 13.81 0.03 0.60
C SER A 107 13.08 0.08 1.94
N GLU A 108 12.87 -1.08 2.57
CA GLU A 108 12.40 -1.16 3.96
C GLU A 108 13.46 -0.62 4.92
N GLN A 109 14.74 -0.80 4.62
CA GLN A 109 15.83 -0.30 5.46
C GLN A 109 15.84 1.21 5.57
N TYR A 110 15.50 1.91 4.50
CA TYR A 110 15.37 3.37 4.54
C TYR A 110 14.32 3.78 5.58
N LEU A 111 13.19 3.09 5.66
CA LEU A 111 12.21 3.36 6.72
C LEU A 111 12.78 3.02 8.09
N VAL A 112 13.39 1.85 8.25
CA VAL A 112 14.00 1.42 9.53
C VAL A 112 14.99 2.46 10.07
N ASP A 113 15.81 3.06 9.20
CA ASP A 113 16.87 3.98 9.62
C ASP A 113 16.41 5.44 9.70
N CYS A 114 15.56 5.88 8.77
CA CYS A 114 15.28 7.31 8.55
C CYS A 114 13.96 7.80 9.12
N SER A 115 12.99 6.90 9.38
CA SER A 115 11.63 7.31 9.72
C SER A 115 11.41 7.56 11.22
N LYS A 116 12.18 8.51 11.77
CA LYS A 116 11.96 9.00 13.14
C LYS A 116 10.51 9.50 13.28
N GLY A 117 9.84 9.12 14.36
CA GLY A 117 8.43 9.48 14.62
C GLY A 117 7.38 8.57 13.97
N VAL A 118 7.79 7.55 13.20
CA VAL A 118 6.88 6.48 12.71
C VAL A 118 6.57 5.42 13.77
N GLY A 119 7.33 5.43 14.87
CA GLY A 119 7.12 4.63 16.07
C GLY A 119 5.85 4.98 16.84
N PHE A 120 5.83 4.63 18.12
CA PHE A 120 4.63 4.79 18.95
C PHE A 120 4.59 6.21 19.55
N PRO A 121 3.45 6.94 19.48
CA PRO A 121 3.35 8.33 19.94
C PRO A 121 3.79 8.55 21.40
N ASN A 122 3.58 7.54 22.25
CA ASN A 122 3.91 7.58 23.67
C ASN A 122 5.27 6.95 24.00
N GLU A 123 5.97 6.39 23.01
CA GLU A 123 7.29 5.76 23.16
C GLU A 123 8.22 6.22 22.01
N PRO A 124 8.60 7.51 21.96
CA PRO A 124 9.34 8.08 20.82
C PRO A 124 10.74 7.47 20.60
N GLY A 125 11.29 6.77 21.60
CA GLY A 125 12.52 6.00 21.46
C GLY A 125 12.34 4.68 20.70
N ARG A 126 11.12 4.15 20.68
CA ARG A 126 10.81 2.84 20.12
C ARG A 126 10.52 2.94 18.62
N THR A 127 11.53 2.67 17.81
CA THR A 127 11.51 2.87 16.35
C THR A 127 12.32 1.80 15.61
N GLY A 128 12.23 1.78 14.28
CA GLY A 128 13.04 0.87 13.46
C GLY A 128 12.67 -0.59 13.71
N CYS A 129 13.62 -1.36 14.24
CA CYS A 129 13.43 -2.78 14.58
C CYS A 129 12.64 -3.01 15.87
N GLU A 130 12.40 -1.98 16.68
CA GLU A 130 11.58 -2.14 17.89
C GLU A 130 10.08 -1.99 17.62
N GLY A 131 9.72 -1.59 16.39
CA GLY A 131 8.35 -1.46 15.93
C GLY A 131 8.03 -0.10 15.32
N GLY A 132 6.81 -0.01 14.81
CA GLY A 132 6.26 1.15 14.13
C GLY A 132 4.90 0.82 13.53
N TRP A 133 4.22 1.83 13.01
CA TRP A 133 2.91 1.64 12.39
C TRP A 133 2.94 1.87 10.89
N LYS A 134 2.36 0.93 10.13
CA LYS A 134 2.36 0.97 8.65
C LYS A 134 1.70 2.23 8.06
N ASN A 135 0.68 2.78 8.70
CA ASN A 135 0.04 4.05 8.29
C ASN A 135 0.96 5.26 8.50
N ASN A 136 1.70 5.29 9.61
CA ASN A 136 2.73 6.30 9.83
C ASN A 136 3.87 6.18 8.82
N ALA A 137 4.23 4.95 8.41
CA ALA A 137 5.23 4.72 7.37
C ALA A 137 4.76 5.24 6.00
N ILE A 138 3.51 4.97 5.61
CA ILE A 138 2.91 5.54 4.39
C ILE A 138 2.95 7.08 4.44
N ARG A 139 2.60 7.67 5.59
CA ARG A 139 2.66 9.13 5.81
C ARG A 139 4.09 9.67 5.70
N TYR A 140 5.06 8.97 6.29
CA TYR A 140 6.47 9.35 6.19
C TYR A 140 6.96 9.34 4.73
N VAL A 141 6.64 8.30 3.96
CA VAL A 141 6.97 8.22 2.52
C VAL A 141 6.30 9.35 1.74
N SER A 142 5.09 9.75 2.10
CA SER A 142 4.43 10.90 1.47
C SER A 142 5.20 12.21 1.68
N ASN A 143 5.66 12.45 2.90
CA ASN A 143 6.30 13.73 3.26
C ASN A 143 7.79 13.79 2.87
N ASN A 144 8.49 12.66 2.93
CA ASN A 144 9.95 12.61 2.80
C ASN A 144 10.41 11.83 1.56
N GLY A 145 9.53 11.06 0.92
CA GLY A 145 9.89 10.09 -0.10
C GLY A 145 10.56 8.83 0.47
N ILE A 146 11.09 7.99 -0.42
CA ILE A 146 11.72 6.71 -0.06
C ILE A 146 12.91 6.41 -0.99
N ALA A 147 13.80 5.49 -0.58
CA ALA A 147 14.86 4.97 -1.43
C ALA A 147 14.40 3.72 -2.21
N TYR A 148 15.06 3.44 -3.33
CA TYR A 148 14.97 2.13 -3.98
C TYR A 148 15.80 1.10 -3.19
N SER A 149 15.35 -0.15 -3.16
CA SER A 149 16.03 -1.25 -2.46
C SER A 149 17.48 -1.42 -2.92
N ALA A 150 17.74 -1.32 -4.23
CA ALA A 150 19.08 -1.43 -4.81
C ALA A 150 20.07 -0.37 -4.28
N ASN A 151 19.58 0.82 -3.88
CA ASN A 151 20.41 1.90 -3.37
C ASN A 151 20.54 1.90 -1.84
N TYR A 152 19.65 1.17 -1.16
CA TYR A 152 19.62 1.07 0.29
C TYR A 152 19.16 -0.35 0.68
N PRO A 153 20.06 -1.34 0.59
CA PRO A 153 19.70 -2.74 0.83
C PRO A 153 19.27 -3.00 2.27
N TYR A 154 18.46 -4.03 2.47
CA TYR A 154 17.98 -4.45 3.77
C TYR A 154 19.04 -5.21 4.57
N THR A 155 19.17 -4.86 5.86
CA THR A 155 20.21 -5.37 6.78
C THR A 155 19.66 -6.00 8.05
N ALA A 156 18.33 -6.01 8.23
CA ALA A 156 17.64 -6.60 9.39
C ALA A 156 18.10 -6.07 10.76
N LYS A 157 18.56 -4.81 10.81
CA LYS A 157 18.95 -4.12 12.04
C LYS A 157 18.83 -2.61 11.85
N GLY A 158 18.76 -1.87 12.96
CA GLY A 158 18.84 -0.41 12.92
C GLY A 158 20.21 0.06 12.43
N GLY A 159 20.21 1.06 11.56
CA GLY A 159 21.39 1.69 10.98
C GLY A 159 21.37 3.22 11.08
N THR A 160 22.41 3.84 10.54
CA THR A 160 22.47 5.31 10.44
C THR A 160 21.74 5.75 9.17
N CYS A 161 20.75 6.62 9.31
CA CYS A 161 20.01 7.15 8.17
C CYS A 161 20.91 7.89 7.18
N ASN A 162 20.85 7.47 5.91
CA ASN A 162 21.34 8.23 4.78
C ASN A 162 20.18 8.91 4.04
N GLN A 163 19.81 10.13 4.44
CA GLN A 163 18.73 10.91 3.81
C GLN A 163 18.94 11.12 2.30
N GLY A 164 20.19 11.23 1.83
CA GLY A 164 20.51 11.43 0.41
C GLY A 164 20.23 10.22 -0.49
N ALA A 165 19.88 9.08 0.09
CA ALA A 165 19.49 7.88 -0.65
C ALA A 165 18.04 7.93 -1.16
N GLN A 166 17.22 8.86 -0.65
CA GLN A 166 15.86 9.07 -1.13
C GLN A 166 15.87 9.64 -2.54
N LYS A 167 15.52 8.80 -3.52
CA LYS A 167 15.58 9.13 -4.96
C LYS A 167 14.36 8.63 -5.73
N THR A 168 13.28 8.25 -5.06
CA THR A 168 12.08 7.79 -5.76
C THR A 168 11.35 8.93 -6.44
N LEU A 169 10.94 8.68 -7.69
CA LEU A 169 10.16 9.62 -8.49
C LEU A 169 8.65 9.56 -8.19
N TYR A 170 8.20 8.50 -7.53
CA TYR A 170 6.80 8.31 -7.18
C TYR A 170 6.48 9.00 -5.86
N ARG A 171 5.40 9.79 -5.86
CA ARG A 171 4.91 10.50 -4.68
C ARG A 171 3.61 9.90 -4.19
N ILE A 172 3.49 9.79 -2.88
CA ILE A 172 2.23 9.45 -2.19
C ILE A 172 1.57 10.76 -1.81
N LYS A 173 0.28 10.95 -2.13
CA LYS A 173 -0.47 12.16 -1.74
C LYS A 173 -1.32 11.98 -0.48
N GLY A 174 -1.47 10.73 -0.03
CA GLY A 174 -2.38 10.41 1.05
C GLY A 174 -2.58 8.91 1.23
N MET A 175 -3.53 8.55 2.07
CA MET A 175 -4.01 7.19 2.22
C MET A 175 -5.51 7.15 2.44
N GLN A 176 -6.12 6.03 2.07
CA GLN A 176 -7.50 5.72 2.39
C GLN A 176 -7.59 4.65 3.47
N ARG A 177 -8.58 4.80 4.35
CA ARG A 177 -8.91 3.84 5.40
C ARG A 177 -10.14 3.06 4.99
N VAL A 178 -10.11 1.75 5.11
CA VAL A 178 -11.34 0.95 4.98
C VAL A 178 -12.01 0.86 6.34
N ARG A 179 -13.35 0.81 6.35
CA ARG A 179 -14.11 0.81 7.59
C ARG A 179 -13.71 -0.37 8.48
N PRO A 180 -13.36 -0.14 9.75
CA PRO A 180 -12.91 -1.20 10.66
C PRO A 180 -13.95 -2.31 10.84
N GLY A 181 -13.48 -3.55 10.82
CA GLY A 181 -14.29 -4.75 11.09
C GLY A 181 -15.28 -5.10 9.98
N LYS A 182 -15.14 -4.54 8.78
CA LYS A 182 -16.04 -4.76 7.64
C LYS A 182 -15.32 -5.49 6.50
N ASP A 183 -15.33 -6.83 6.55
CA ASP A 183 -14.68 -7.67 5.53
C ASP A 183 -15.25 -7.45 4.13
N SER A 184 -16.54 -7.13 4.00
CA SER A 184 -17.16 -6.80 2.71
C SER A 184 -16.60 -5.50 2.11
N GLU A 185 -16.41 -4.46 2.92
CA GLU A 185 -15.80 -3.21 2.46
C GLU A 185 -14.31 -3.40 2.15
N GLN A 186 -13.60 -4.23 2.93
CA GLN A 186 -12.22 -4.61 2.65
C GLN A 186 -12.09 -5.37 1.32
N MET A 187 -13.03 -6.28 1.02
CA MET A 187 -13.08 -6.99 -0.26
C MET A 187 -13.29 -6.00 -1.41
N ASN A 188 -14.28 -5.13 -1.29
CA ASN A 188 -14.59 -4.10 -2.28
C ASN A 188 -13.38 -3.18 -2.52
N ALA A 189 -12.72 -2.74 -1.45
CA ALA A 189 -11.52 -1.93 -1.52
C ALA A 189 -10.37 -2.64 -2.24
N LEU A 190 -10.13 -3.91 -1.93
CA LEU A 190 -9.07 -4.71 -2.56
C LEU A 190 -9.31 -4.82 -4.07
N VAL A 191 -10.56 -5.04 -4.48
CA VAL A 191 -10.96 -5.13 -5.90
C VAL A 191 -10.75 -3.82 -6.64
N HIS A 192 -11.10 -2.69 -6.02
CA HIS A 192 -11.14 -1.41 -6.73
C HIS A 192 -9.90 -0.54 -6.56
N ARG A 193 -9.04 -0.86 -5.60
CA ARG A 193 -7.88 -0.04 -5.26
C ARG A 193 -6.58 -0.80 -5.32
N GLY A 194 -6.55 -2.10 -5.07
CA GLY A 194 -5.29 -2.85 -4.99
C GLY A 194 -4.95 -3.34 -3.59
N PRO A 195 -3.77 -3.97 -3.43
CA PRO A 195 -3.29 -4.50 -2.17
C PRO A 195 -3.35 -3.50 -1.00
N ILE A 196 -3.72 -4.03 0.18
CA ILE A 196 -4.03 -3.25 1.38
C ILE A 196 -3.02 -3.57 2.46
N ALA A 197 -2.44 -2.55 3.09
CA ALA A 197 -1.63 -2.72 4.29
C ALA A 197 -2.55 -3.04 5.47
N VAL A 198 -2.39 -4.21 6.10
CA VAL A 198 -3.25 -4.71 7.18
C VAL A 198 -2.46 -5.00 8.46
N SER A 199 -3.11 -4.85 9.61
CA SER A 199 -2.60 -5.30 10.92
C SER A 199 -3.32 -6.58 11.30
N MET A 200 -2.64 -7.48 11.99
CA MET A 200 -3.23 -8.71 12.49
C MET A 200 -2.77 -9.03 13.90
N PHE A 201 -3.67 -9.66 14.65
CA PHE A 201 -3.29 -10.52 15.75
C PHE A 201 -2.67 -11.79 15.16
N ILE A 202 -1.53 -12.21 15.69
CA ILE A 202 -0.97 -13.53 15.39
C ILE A 202 -0.99 -14.36 16.66
N SER A 203 -1.52 -15.58 16.58
CA SER A 203 -1.56 -16.54 17.68
C SER A 203 -0.27 -17.35 17.75
N GLU A 204 -0.11 -18.15 18.80
CA GLU A 204 1.00 -19.10 18.90
C GLU A 204 1.03 -20.12 17.75
N ASN A 205 -0.10 -20.44 17.11
CA ASN A 205 -0.11 -21.37 15.96
C ASN A 205 0.34 -20.71 14.65
N PHE A 206 0.51 -19.38 14.63
CA PHE A 206 0.77 -18.64 13.40
C PHE A 206 2.15 -18.93 12.82
N HIS A 207 3.19 -19.01 13.67
CA HIS A 207 4.56 -19.25 13.20
C HIS A 207 4.75 -20.66 12.65
N GLU A 208 3.91 -21.63 13.03
CA GLU A 208 3.89 -22.97 12.45
C GLU A 208 3.05 -23.11 11.17
N TYR A 209 2.41 -22.04 10.69
CA TYR A 209 1.61 -22.11 9.47
C TYR A 209 2.47 -22.57 8.27
N LYS A 210 1.92 -23.48 7.45
CA LYS A 210 2.61 -24.03 6.27
C LYS A 210 1.79 -24.03 4.98
N LYS A 211 0.51 -24.41 5.05
CA LYS A 211 -0.40 -24.42 3.90
C LYS A 211 -1.84 -24.61 4.35
N GLY A 212 -2.78 -24.50 3.41
CA GLY A 212 -4.21 -24.61 3.66
C GLY A 212 -4.80 -23.30 4.20
N ILE A 213 -6.10 -23.29 4.46
CA ILE A 213 -6.80 -22.13 5.02
C ILE A 213 -6.62 -22.13 6.54
N PHE A 214 -5.86 -21.16 7.05
CA PHE A 214 -5.63 -20.93 8.46
C PHE A 214 -6.90 -20.41 9.14
N GLU A 215 -7.32 -21.11 10.18
CA GLU A 215 -8.41 -20.74 11.08
C GLU A 215 -7.97 -21.10 12.49
N ASP A 216 -8.12 -20.18 13.42
CA ASP A 216 -7.64 -20.35 14.79
C ASP A 216 -8.60 -19.64 15.75
N ASN A 217 -9.20 -20.39 16.66
CA ASN A 217 -10.14 -19.84 17.64
C ASN A 217 -9.48 -18.86 18.62
N LYS A 218 -8.15 -18.89 18.78
CA LYS A 218 -7.38 -17.95 19.60
C LYS A 218 -7.42 -16.52 19.05
N CYS A 219 -7.80 -16.35 17.79
CA CYS A 219 -8.05 -15.03 17.22
C CYS A 219 -9.33 -14.36 17.73
N GLN A 220 -10.26 -15.14 18.31
CA GLN A 220 -11.54 -14.62 18.79
C GLN A 220 -11.35 -13.88 20.11
N GLY A 221 -11.85 -12.65 20.18
CA GLY A 221 -11.68 -11.79 21.36
C GLY A 221 -10.30 -11.14 21.49
N ALA A 222 -9.42 -11.31 20.49
CA ALA A 222 -8.15 -10.60 20.45
C ALA A 222 -8.39 -9.08 20.53
N ALA A 223 -7.66 -8.42 21.42
CA ALA A 223 -7.78 -6.98 21.69
C ALA A 223 -6.50 -6.22 21.30
N ARG A 224 -5.56 -6.87 20.59
CA ARG A 224 -4.26 -6.30 20.23
C ARG A 224 -3.81 -6.86 18.88
N THR A 225 -3.30 -6.01 18.00
CA THR A 225 -2.54 -6.44 16.82
C THR A 225 -1.06 -6.50 17.15
N HIS A 226 -0.32 -7.40 16.50
CA HIS A 226 1.13 -7.56 16.69
C HIS A 226 1.90 -7.33 15.39
N HIS A 227 1.34 -7.79 14.27
CA HIS A 227 2.06 -7.95 13.01
C HIS A 227 1.37 -7.22 11.86
N ALA A 228 2.17 -6.59 11.00
CA ALA A 228 1.68 -5.95 9.78
C ALA A 228 2.05 -6.78 8.56
N MET A 229 1.09 -6.94 7.65
CA MET A 229 1.22 -7.71 6.41
C MET A 229 0.50 -7.00 5.26
N ALA A 230 0.59 -7.52 4.05
CA ALA A 230 -0.17 -7.00 2.92
C ALA A 230 -1.25 -8.00 2.48
N LEU A 231 -2.50 -7.53 2.43
CA LEU A 231 -3.60 -8.28 1.83
C LEU A 231 -3.51 -8.13 0.31
N VAL A 232 -3.27 -9.22 -0.38
CA VAL A 232 -2.95 -9.24 -1.82
C VAL A 232 -3.97 -10.03 -2.65
N GLY A 233 -5.00 -10.57 -2.02
CA GLY A 233 -6.04 -11.28 -2.75
C GLY A 233 -7.06 -11.96 -1.85
N TYR A 234 -7.94 -12.72 -2.47
CA TYR A 234 -8.86 -13.63 -1.81
C TYR A 234 -9.33 -14.69 -2.80
N GLY A 235 -9.92 -15.76 -2.27
CA GLY A 235 -10.52 -16.79 -3.09
C GLY A 235 -11.36 -17.76 -2.29
N GLU A 236 -11.54 -18.92 -2.88
CA GLU A 236 -12.25 -20.05 -2.33
C GLU A 236 -11.47 -21.33 -2.67
N GLU A 237 -11.29 -22.22 -1.70
CA GLU A 237 -10.66 -23.53 -1.91
C GLU A 237 -11.55 -24.57 -1.25
N ASN A 238 -12.01 -25.56 -2.02
CA ASN A 238 -12.91 -26.62 -1.55
C ASN A 238 -14.17 -26.09 -0.82
N GLY A 239 -14.77 -25.02 -1.33
CA GLY A 239 -15.97 -24.39 -0.75
C GLY A 239 -15.70 -23.44 0.41
N LYS A 240 -14.45 -23.33 0.89
CA LYS A 240 -14.08 -22.46 2.01
C LYS A 240 -13.38 -21.20 1.52
N LYS A 241 -13.88 -20.03 1.96
CA LYS A 241 -13.34 -18.73 1.54
C LYS A 241 -12.10 -18.33 2.32
N TYR A 242 -11.16 -17.68 1.63
CA TYR A 242 -9.93 -17.18 2.26
C TYR A 242 -9.53 -15.78 1.78
N TRP A 243 -8.79 -15.07 2.63
CA TRP A 243 -7.93 -13.94 2.28
C TRP A 243 -6.53 -14.47 1.91
N LEU A 244 -5.90 -13.92 0.87
CA LEU A 244 -4.51 -14.19 0.51
C LEU A 244 -3.62 -13.06 1.02
N ILE A 245 -2.69 -13.40 1.89
CA ILE A 245 -1.89 -12.44 2.66
C ILE A 245 -0.42 -12.70 2.40
N ARG A 246 0.32 -11.64 2.10
CA ARG A 246 1.77 -11.63 1.93
C ARG A 246 2.44 -11.33 3.26
N ASN A 247 3.30 -12.22 3.72
CA ASN A 247 4.13 -12.04 4.91
C ASN A 247 5.55 -11.52 4.53
N SER A 248 6.34 -11.17 5.53
CA SER A 248 7.73 -10.70 5.43
C SER A 248 8.72 -11.63 6.15
N TRP A 249 8.37 -12.91 6.28
CA TRP A 249 9.15 -13.93 7.00
C TRP A 249 9.80 -14.94 6.04
N GLY A 250 10.16 -14.49 4.83
CA GLY A 250 10.75 -15.35 3.81
C GLY A 250 9.82 -16.41 3.24
N GLU A 251 10.34 -17.14 2.26
CA GLU A 251 9.57 -18.15 1.51
C GLU A 251 9.48 -19.50 2.24
N SER A 252 10.34 -19.75 3.22
CA SER A 252 10.35 -20.95 4.05
C SER A 252 9.06 -21.09 4.89
N TRP A 253 8.52 -19.96 5.31
CA TRP A 253 7.32 -19.85 6.14
C TRP A 253 6.05 -19.86 5.29
N GLY A 254 5.01 -20.51 5.83
CA GLY A 254 3.72 -20.58 5.15
C GLY A 254 3.79 -21.21 3.78
N TRP A 255 2.89 -20.77 2.91
CA TRP A 255 2.80 -21.22 1.53
C TRP A 255 3.65 -20.30 0.65
N ASN A 256 4.96 -20.58 0.62
CA ASN A 256 5.96 -19.77 -0.08
C ASN A 256 5.94 -18.29 0.36
N GLY A 257 5.87 -18.02 1.67
CA GLY A 257 5.79 -16.68 2.24
C GLY A 257 4.38 -16.06 2.28
N TYR A 258 3.37 -16.76 1.78
CA TYR A 258 1.97 -16.33 1.82
C TYR A 258 1.14 -17.14 2.81
N MET A 259 0.04 -16.57 3.25
CA MET A 259 -0.97 -17.23 4.06
C MET A 259 -2.36 -17.11 3.42
N LYS A 260 -3.12 -18.21 3.48
CA LYS A 260 -4.57 -18.19 3.28
C LYS A 260 -5.24 -18.10 4.65
N LEU A 261 -5.88 -16.99 4.98
CA LEU A 261 -6.62 -16.80 6.23
C LEU A 261 -8.11 -17.02 5.99
N CYS A 262 -8.82 -17.71 6.88
CA CYS A 262 -10.26 -17.92 6.79
C CYS A 262 -11.01 -16.58 6.68
N ARG A 263 -11.92 -16.48 5.69
CA ARG A 263 -12.76 -15.30 5.42
C ARG A 263 -14.24 -15.53 5.75
N GLU A 264 -14.56 -16.68 6.33
CA GLU A 264 -15.93 -17.01 6.77
C GLU A 264 -16.21 -16.47 8.17
N ILE A 265 -15.15 -16.07 8.89
CA ILE A 265 -15.22 -15.37 10.17
C ILE A 265 -14.91 -13.90 9.88
N ASN A 266 -15.90 -13.02 10.09
CA ASN A 266 -15.71 -11.59 9.86
C ASN A 266 -14.62 -11.04 10.79
N ASN A 267 -13.67 -10.29 10.23
CA ASN A 267 -12.55 -9.70 10.95
C ASN A 267 -11.69 -10.75 11.68
N HIS A 268 -11.52 -11.94 11.08
CA HIS A 268 -10.70 -12.99 11.66
C HIS A 268 -9.29 -12.48 11.95
N CYS A 269 -8.79 -12.76 13.16
CA CYS A 269 -7.48 -12.28 13.65
C CYS A 269 -7.26 -10.76 13.47
N LEU A 270 -8.34 -9.97 13.54
CA LEU A 270 -8.34 -8.51 13.43
C LEU A 270 -7.91 -7.94 12.07
N ILE A 271 -7.88 -8.76 11.00
CA ILE A 271 -7.35 -8.35 9.69
C ILE A 271 -8.02 -7.09 9.10
N SER A 272 -9.29 -6.86 9.40
CA SER A 272 -10.05 -5.72 8.87
C SER A 272 -10.19 -4.57 9.86
N ILE A 273 -9.44 -4.55 10.96
CA ILE A 273 -9.53 -3.47 11.97
C ILE A 273 -8.74 -2.21 11.58
N ARG A 274 -7.59 -2.38 10.90
CA ARG A 274 -6.68 -1.28 10.49
C ARG A 274 -6.19 -1.40 9.03
N PRO A 275 -7.09 -1.47 8.05
CA PRO A 275 -6.75 -1.51 6.63
C PRO A 275 -6.44 -0.11 6.06
N TYR A 276 -5.25 0.03 5.46
CA TYR A 276 -4.82 1.28 4.82
C TYR A 276 -4.38 1.05 3.37
N ILE A 277 -4.77 1.98 2.51
CA ILE A 277 -4.49 1.96 1.07
C ILE A 277 -3.70 3.23 0.74
N PRO A 278 -2.42 3.14 0.36
CA PRO A 278 -1.69 4.31 -0.12
C PRO A 278 -2.36 4.87 -1.37
N VAL A 279 -2.39 6.20 -1.48
CA VAL A 279 -2.89 6.88 -2.66
C VAL A 279 -1.74 7.61 -3.30
N LEU A 280 -1.35 7.18 -4.50
CA LEU A 280 -0.35 7.89 -5.29
C LEU A 280 -0.84 9.28 -5.65
N GLU A 281 0.09 10.23 -5.65
CA GLU A 281 -0.08 11.43 -6.43
C GLU A 281 -0.19 11.01 -7.89
N VAL A 282 -1.42 11.00 -8.40
CA VAL A 282 -1.67 10.94 -9.83
C VAL A 282 -1.29 12.32 -10.33
N PRO A 283 -0.15 12.47 -11.02
CA PRO A 283 0.38 13.78 -11.28
C PRO A 283 -0.50 14.55 -12.28
N CYS A 284 -1.47 13.89 -12.93
CA CYS A 284 -2.54 14.56 -13.65
C CYS A 284 -3.81 13.70 -13.76
N SER A 285 -4.74 13.83 -12.80
CA SER A 285 -6.02 13.12 -12.86
C SER A 285 -6.89 13.77 -13.94
N GLY A 286 -7.00 13.13 -15.10
CA GLY A 286 -7.75 13.62 -16.26
C GLY A 286 -6.98 14.59 -17.16
N GLY A 287 -5.64 14.49 -17.23
CA GLY A 287 -4.81 15.46 -17.94
C GLY A 287 -3.45 14.99 -18.43
N VAL A 288 -2.65 15.90 -19.01
CA VAL A 288 -1.31 15.64 -19.59
C VAL A 288 -0.25 16.45 -18.86
N ILE A 289 0.96 15.89 -18.73
CA ILE A 289 2.11 16.61 -18.16
C ILE A 289 3.00 17.14 -19.29
N ILE A 290 3.19 18.46 -19.33
CA ILE A 290 4.09 19.15 -20.28
C ILE A 290 5.06 20.00 -19.45
N GLY A 291 6.37 19.79 -19.60
CA GLY A 291 7.39 20.57 -18.88
C GLY A 291 7.32 20.49 -17.35
N GLY A 292 6.76 19.41 -16.79
CA GLY A 292 6.57 19.25 -15.34
C GLY A 292 5.30 19.89 -14.78
N GLN A 293 4.44 20.47 -15.62
CA GLN A 293 3.13 21.01 -15.23
C GLN A 293 2.00 20.10 -15.70
N CYS A 294 0.96 19.92 -14.87
CA CYS A 294 -0.22 19.12 -15.19
C CYS A 294 -1.36 19.97 -15.76
N LEU A 295 -1.91 19.52 -16.88
CA LEU A 295 -3.04 20.11 -17.59
C LEU A 295 -4.24 19.14 -17.55
N VAL A 296 -5.20 19.34 -16.64
CA VAL A 296 -6.44 18.52 -16.49
C VAL A 296 -7.49 18.89 -17.54
N PHE A 297 -8.47 18.04 -17.88
CA PHE A 297 -9.56 18.27 -18.84
C PHE A 297 -11.00 18.11 -18.23
N SER A 298 -12.00 18.84 -18.70
CA SER A 298 -13.41 19.00 -18.26
C SER A 298 -14.39 18.87 -19.45
N GLN A 299 -15.69 18.71 -19.19
CA GLN A 299 -16.68 18.14 -20.13
C GLN A 299 -17.29 19.08 -21.19
N GLU A 300 -17.02 20.40 -21.20
CA GLU A 300 -17.87 21.37 -21.92
C GLU A 300 -17.36 21.95 -23.26
N ALA A 301 -16.15 21.66 -23.74
CA ALA A 301 -15.64 22.33 -24.96
C ALA A 301 -15.77 21.48 -26.24
N LEU A 302 -16.85 21.72 -27.01
CA LEU A 302 -17.06 21.07 -28.32
C LEU A 302 -16.47 21.85 -29.52
N ASN A 303 -15.80 23.01 -29.34
CA ASN A 303 -15.46 23.90 -30.47
C ASN A 303 -13.94 24.19 -30.63
N TRP A 304 -13.35 23.70 -31.72
CA TRP A 304 -11.91 23.70 -32.03
C TRP A 304 -11.27 25.11 -32.13
N GLY A 305 -12.02 26.13 -32.55
CA GLY A 305 -11.49 27.48 -32.70
C GLY A 305 -11.10 28.17 -31.39
N GLN A 306 -11.74 27.82 -30.27
CA GLN A 306 -11.45 28.38 -28.96
C GLN A 306 -10.24 27.70 -28.30
N ALA A 307 -10.05 26.40 -28.53
CA ALA A 307 -8.92 25.64 -28.00
C ALA A 307 -7.56 26.10 -28.57
N LYS A 308 -7.51 26.44 -29.87
CA LYS A 308 -6.29 26.92 -30.53
C LYS A 308 -5.82 28.27 -29.95
N THR A 309 -6.71 29.25 -29.89
CA THR A 309 -6.41 30.62 -29.44
C THR A 309 -5.93 30.66 -27.98
N ALA A 310 -6.50 29.82 -27.12
CA ALA A 310 -6.12 29.78 -25.71
C ALA A 310 -4.75 29.14 -25.46
N CYS A 311 -4.39 28.13 -26.25
CA CYS A 311 -3.09 27.47 -26.17
C CYS A 311 -1.96 28.43 -26.58
N GLU A 312 -2.19 29.20 -27.65
CA GLU A 312 -1.28 30.27 -28.09
C GLU A 312 -1.11 31.37 -27.03
N ASN A 313 -2.16 31.64 -26.25
CA ASN A 313 -2.18 32.67 -25.21
C ASN A 313 -1.78 32.18 -23.80
N ARG A 314 -1.39 30.91 -23.62
CA ARG A 314 -1.08 30.29 -22.31
C ARG A 314 -2.19 30.47 -21.27
N ASP A 315 -3.43 30.49 -21.73
CA ASP A 315 -4.60 30.67 -20.87
C ASP A 315 -4.87 29.37 -20.08
N GLN A 316 -4.79 29.46 -18.75
CA GLN A 316 -4.88 28.32 -17.83
C GLN A 316 -6.32 27.78 -17.65
N THR A 317 -7.31 28.39 -18.29
CA THR A 317 -8.72 28.02 -18.14
C THR A 317 -9.16 26.83 -18.99
N LEU A 318 -8.32 26.33 -19.92
CA LEU A 318 -8.73 25.32 -20.89
C LEU A 318 -8.22 23.92 -20.60
N ALA A 319 -8.92 23.35 -19.63
CA ALA A 319 -9.00 21.95 -19.40
C ALA A 319 -9.99 21.28 -20.37
N SER A 320 -9.81 21.08 -21.68
CA SER A 320 -10.77 20.21 -22.43
C SER A 320 -10.37 19.78 -23.85
N LEU A 321 -9.66 18.65 -24.02
CA LEU A 321 -9.47 17.99 -25.32
C LEU A 321 -9.75 16.47 -25.22
N ILE A 322 -10.58 15.93 -26.11
CA ILE A 322 -11.12 14.55 -26.06
C ILE A 322 -10.60 13.66 -27.23
N ASN A 323 -9.65 14.14 -28.04
CA ASN A 323 -9.10 13.32 -29.14
C ASN A 323 -7.61 13.00 -28.93
N PRO A 324 -7.29 11.84 -28.32
CA PRO A 324 -5.91 11.42 -28.04
C PRO A 324 -5.00 11.42 -29.28
N LYS A 325 -5.54 11.09 -30.47
CA LYS A 325 -4.79 11.05 -31.71
C LYS A 325 -4.40 12.45 -32.19
N ALA A 326 -5.34 13.40 -32.14
CA ALA A 326 -5.08 14.79 -32.54
C ALA A 326 -4.10 15.51 -31.58
N VAL A 327 -4.15 15.17 -30.28
CA VAL A 327 -3.19 15.69 -29.29
C VAL A 327 -1.79 15.12 -29.54
N LEU A 328 -1.68 13.82 -29.80
CA LEU A 328 -0.42 13.16 -30.14
C LEU A 328 0.19 13.72 -31.43
N ASP A 329 -0.62 13.93 -32.47
CA ASP A 329 -0.17 14.48 -33.76
C ASP A 329 0.36 15.93 -33.61
N TYR A 330 -0.30 16.77 -32.79
CA TYR A 330 0.15 18.14 -32.51
C TYR A 330 1.45 18.18 -31.70
N VAL A 331 1.57 17.34 -30.66
CA VAL A 331 2.77 17.27 -29.82
C VAL A 331 3.97 16.83 -30.66
N LYS A 332 3.80 15.81 -31.51
CA LYS A 332 4.84 15.37 -32.46
C LYS A 332 5.24 16.47 -33.45
N ALA A 333 4.26 17.23 -33.97
CA ALA A 333 4.52 18.32 -34.90
C ALA A 333 5.23 19.53 -34.26
N THR A 334 4.99 19.78 -32.97
CA THR A 334 5.48 20.99 -32.28
C THR A 334 6.78 20.75 -31.52
N TYR A 335 6.96 19.57 -30.93
CA TYR A 335 8.06 19.26 -30.02
C TYR A 335 8.93 18.07 -30.49
N GLY A 336 8.62 17.45 -31.62
CA GLY A 336 9.36 16.30 -32.16
C GLY A 336 9.02 14.98 -31.46
N ASN A 337 9.86 13.96 -31.66
CA ASN A 337 9.63 12.57 -31.19
C ASN A 337 10.05 12.33 -29.73
N GLU A 338 9.81 13.29 -28.83
CA GLU A 338 10.02 13.05 -27.40
C GLU A 338 8.94 12.12 -26.82
N THR A 339 9.24 11.42 -25.72
CA THR A 339 8.33 10.45 -25.10
C THR A 339 7.38 11.15 -24.11
N PHE A 340 6.06 10.94 -24.25
CA PHE A 340 5.04 11.56 -23.40
C PHE A 340 4.10 10.52 -22.76
N LEU A 341 3.59 10.81 -21.56
CA LEU A 341 2.61 9.97 -20.85
C LEU A 341 1.22 10.61 -20.91
N LEU A 342 0.27 9.91 -21.53
CA LEU A 342 -1.15 10.29 -21.56
C LEU A 342 -1.91 9.54 -20.45
N GLY A 343 -2.56 10.28 -19.56
CA GLY A 343 -3.40 9.71 -18.49
C GLY A 343 -4.87 9.64 -18.89
N GLY A 344 -5.47 8.44 -18.85
CA GLY A 344 -6.90 8.20 -19.03
C GLY A 344 -7.42 7.17 -18.02
N SER A 345 -8.72 7.20 -17.70
CA SER A 345 -9.36 6.28 -16.73
C SER A 345 -9.45 4.84 -17.22
N ASP A 346 -9.22 4.60 -18.51
CA ASP A 346 -9.13 3.26 -19.10
C ASP A 346 -7.75 3.11 -19.74
N ALA A 347 -6.96 2.19 -19.18
CA ALA A 347 -5.67 1.71 -19.67
C ALA A 347 -4.72 2.80 -20.23
N ALA A 348 -3.75 3.22 -19.41
CA ALA A 348 -2.54 3.86 -19.91
C ALA A 348 -1.91 2.94 -20.98
N LYS A 349 -2.03 3.32 -22.25
CA LYS A 349 -1.26 2.71 -23.34
C LYS A 349 -0.14 3.68 -23.69
N GLU A 350 1.09 3.20 -23.59
CA GLU A 350 2.23 3.85 -24.22
C GLU A 350 1.99 3.87 -25.73
N GLY A 351 2.14 5.03 -26.35
CA GLY A 351 2.21 5.17 -27.80
C GLY A 351 3.54 5.83 -28.14
N GLU A 352 4.34 5.17 -28.97
CA GLU A 352 5.52 5.76 -29.62
C GLU A 352 5.16 6.99 -30.45
#